data_AF-A0A944IVM1-F1
#
_entry.id   AF-A0A944IVM1-F1
#
_cell.length_a   1.000
_cell.length_b   1.000
_cell.length_c   1.000
_cell.angle_alpha   90.00
_cell.angle_beta   90.00
_cell.angle_gamma   90.00
#
_symmetry.space_group_name_H-M   'P 1'
#
loop_
_entity.id
_entity.type
_entity.pdbx_description
1 polymer ?
#
loop_
_entity_poly.entity_id
_entity_poly.type
_entity_poly.pdbx_seq_one_letter_code
_entity_poly.pdbx_strand_id
1 'polypeptide(L)'
;GRVKFDSAVEVTVLAADEAMAQRLLRWLVPDGDPLVALSVAAVERFCWYELPRKWPADTSEQQWAVAVLADLLAGVGRVRAVAVCTSATTAQVLAAWQRSEEAGFAAYRKAAAASPTSPPDVAELSWGEVMGIQEALARANLERRLEQALDEGDLDPDARTVPAARRRLVQHWLTTAQPVFGGRAPLEAVRSERRELWAAAPPTERRVLLAAVLPALAVSSAAPVDTAEPLRWLLEQIGDGVTLTQAGYLPRELVAAAFCPLPALVPDRQGTALGGGPLPAG
;
A
#
# COMPACT_ATOMS: atom_id res chain seq x y z
N GLY A 1 20.48 -30.70 24.02
CA GLY A 1 19.95 -30.71 25.39
C GLY A 1 18.47 -30.43 25.29
N ARG A 2 17.62 -30.94 26.18
CA ARG A 2 16.16 -30.73 26.05
C ARG A 2 15.80 -29.28 26.38
N VAL A 3 15.30 -28.55 25.39
CA VAL A 3 14.57 -27.30 25.61
C VAL A 3 13.12 -27.68 25.87
N LYS A 4 12.60 -27.33 27.04
CA LYS A 4 11.19 -27.50 27.39
C LYS A 4 10.37 -26.47 26.62
N PHE A 5 9.65 -26.92 25.59
CA PHE A 5 8.47 -26.24 25.10
C PHE A 5 7.32 -26.62 26.03
N ASP A 6 6.67 -25.65 26.65
CA ASP A 6 5.40 -25.90 27.34
C ASP A 6 4.39 -26.37 26.28
N SER A 7 3.78 -27.52 26.55
CA SER A 7 2.87 -28.31 25.69
C SER A 7 3.48 -29.10 24.51
N ALA A 8 3.97 -30.30 24.85
CA ALA A 8 3.84 -31.57 24.13
C ALA A 8 4.05 -31.63 22.60
N VAL A 9 5.27 -31.36 22.13
CA VAL A 9 5.86 -32.04 20.96
C VAL A 9 7.37 -32.24 21.23
N GLU A 10 7.80 -33.44 21.63
CA GLU A 10 9.25 -33.77 21.68
C GLU A 10 9.74 -34.09 20.26
N VAL A 11 10.13 -33.05 19.51
CA VAL A 11 10.93 -33.21 18.29
C VAL A 11 12.39 -33.40 18.71
N THR A 12 13.05 -34.44 18.21
CA THR A 12 14.50 -34.61 18.41
C THR A 12 15.22 -33.63 17.49
N VAL A 13 15.47 -32.42 17.99
CA VAL A 13 16.13 -31.33 17.25
C VAL A 13 17.65 -31.50 17.36
N LEU A 14 18.37 -31.52 16.23
CA LEU A 14 19.84 -31.50 16.25
C LEU A 14 20.32 -30.18 16.85
N ALA A 15 21.50 -30.14 17.50
CA ALA A 15 22.01 -28.91 18.13
C ALA A 15 22.16 -27.74 17.13
N ALA A 16 22.44 -28.05 15.86
CA ALA A 16 22.49 -27.06 14.79
C ALA A 16 21.10 -26.46 14.52
N ASP A 17 20.05 -27.30 14.46
CA ASP A 17 18.67 -26.88 14.22
C ASP A 17 18.16 -26.02 15.38
N GLU A 18 18.59 -26.33 16.62
CA GLU A 18 18.27 -25.52 17.80
C GLU A 18 18.86 -24.10 17.72
N ALA A 19 20.12 -23.97 17.29
CA ALA A 19 20.76 -22.66 17.12
C ALA A 19 20.10 -21.83 16.01
N MET A 20 19.76 -22.48 14.88
CA MET A 20 19.04 -21.84 13.79
C MET A 20 17.63 -21.42 14.22
N ALA A 21 16.89 -22.29 14.92
CA ALA A 21 15.58 -22.01 15.46
C ALA A 21 15.59 -20.79 16.40
N GLN A 22 16.55 -20.70 17.31
CA GLN A 22 16.68 -19.53 18.18
C GLN A 22 16.97 -18.24 17.40
N ARG A 23 17.77 -18.32 16.33
CA ARG A 23 18.06 -17.16 15.47
C ARG A 23 16.82 -16.72 14.70
N LEU A 24 16.02 -17.66 14.19
CA LEU A 24 14.73 -17.41 13.56
C LEU A 24 13.75 -16.72 14.52
N LEU A 25 13.60 -17.26 15.74
CA LEU A 25 12.67 -16.73 16.73
C LEU A 25 13.04 -15.30 17.13
N ARG A 26 14.33 -15.03 17.38
CA ARG A 26 14.80 -13.66 17.68
C ARG A 26 14.53 -12.66 16.55
N TRP A 27 14.52 -13.12 15.30
CA TRP A 27 14.22 -12.26 14.15
C TRP A 27 12.73 -12.03 13.95
N LEU A 28 11.94 -13.11 13.97
CA LEU A 28 10.53 -13.11 13.58
C LEU A 28 9.59 -12.66 14.71
N VAL A 29 9.94 -12.95 15.96
CA VAL A 29 9.16 -12.63 17.15
C VAL A 29 10.07 -11.99 18.20
N PRO A 30 10.63 -10.80 17.92
CA PRO A 30 11.62 -10.15 18.80
C PRO A 30 11.06 -9.84 20.20
N ASP A 31 9.76 -9.58 20.29
CA ASP A 31 9.04 -9.30 21.54
C ASP A 31 8.62 -10.57 22.30
N GLY A 32 8.95 -11.76 21.78
CA GLY A 32 8.61 -13.04 22.40
C GLY A 32 7.16 -13.47 22.17
N ASP A 33 6.46 -12.86 21.22
CA ASP A 33 5.13 -13.30 20.80
C ASP A 33 5.13 -14.77 20.39
N PRO A 34 4.06 -15.53 20.69
CA PRO A 34 4.01 -16.93 20.35
C PRO A 34 4.01 -17.08 18.81
N LEU A 35 4.71 -18.10 18.30
CA LEU A 35 4.82 -18.34 16.86
C LEU A 35 3.46 -18.51 16.18
N VAL A 36 2.44 -18.97 16.91
CA VAL A 36 1.05 -19.05 16.44
C VAL A 36 0.46 -17.69 16.05
N ALA A 37 1.00 -16.56 16.51
CA ALA A 37 0.57 -15.22 16.15
C ALA A 37 1.25 -14.67 14.87
N LEU A 38 2.31 -15.33 14.37
CA LEU A 38 3.05 -14.89 13.20
C LEU A 38 2.19 -15.04 11.93
N SER A 39 1.84 -13.96 11.24
CA SER A 39 0.98 -14.08 10.04
C SER A 39 1.68 -14.76 8.86
N VAL A 40 0.90 -15.34 7.94
CA VAL A 40 1.41 -15.85 6.67
C VAL A 40 2.14 -14.74 5.91
N ALA A 41 1.61 -13.52 5.88
CA ALA A 41 2.26 -12.39 5.24
C ALA A 41 3.63 -12.05 5.85
N ALA A 42 3.82 -12.24 7.16
CA ALA A 42 5.12 -12.07 7.80
C ALA A 42 6.11 -13.16 7.35
N VAL A 43 5.66 -14.41 7.24
CA VAL A 43 6.47 -15.53 6.72
C VAL A 43 6.84 -15.31 5.25
N GLU A 44 5.90 -14.89 4.41
CA GLU A 44 6.14 -14.54 3.01
C GLU A 44 7.20 -13.43 2.90
N ARG A 45 7.02 -12.32 3.60
CA ARG A 45 7.98 -11.21 3.64
C ARG A 45 9.36 -11.67 4.10
N PHE A 46 9.40 -12.52 5.11
CA PHE A 46 10.65 -13.07 5.61
C PHE A 46 11.35 -13.93 4.55
N CYS A 47 10.68 -14.97 4.05
CA CYS A 47 11.26 -15.90 3.09
C CYS A 47 11.65 -15.22 1.77
N TRP A 48 10.85 -14.25 1.30
CA TRP A 48 11.01 -13.69 -0.04
C TRP A 48 11.84 -12.41 -0.09
N TYR A 49 12.07 -11.74 1.04
CA TYR A 49 12.80 -10.48 1.08
C TYR A 49 13.81 -10.41 2.24
N GLU A 50 13.40 -10.62 3.49
CA GLU A 50 14.30 -10.36 4.63
C GLU A 50 15.44 -11.38 4.73
N LEU A 51 15.12 -12.66 4.56
CA LEU A 51 16.11 -13.74 4.54
C LEU A 51 17.20 -13.50 3.47
N PRO A 52 16.87 -13.34 2.17
CA PRO A 52 17.91 -13.16 1.15
C PRO A 52 18.61 -11.79 1.19
N ARG A 53 17.98 -10.74 1.72
CA ARG A 53 18.49 -9.36 1.60
C ARG A 53 19.04 -8.74 2.87
N LYS A 54 18.53 -9.15 4.03
CA LYS A 54 18.85 -8.54 5.34
C LYS A 54 19.53 -9.51 6.28
N TRP A 55 19.31 -10.81 6.09
CA TRP A 55 19.90 -11.83 6.93
C TRP A 55 21.25 -12.27 6.37
N PRO A 56 22.38 -12.04 7.09
CA PRO A 56 23.68 -12.53 6.66
C PRO A 56 23.70 -14.07 6.69
N ALA A 57 23.47 -14.68 5.54
CA ALA A 57 23.46 -16.11 5.32
C ALA A 57 23.80 -16.43 3.86
N ASP A 58 24.58 -17.49 3.64
CA ASP A 58 24.80 -18.03 2.30
C ASP A 58 23.58 -18.83 1.80
N THR A 59 23.60 -19.28 0.54
CA THR A 59 22.48 -20.01 -0.07
C THR A 59 22.07 -21.27 0.69
N SER A 60 23.04 -22.04 1.18
CA SER A 60 22.78 -23.28 1.91
C SER A 60 22.17 -22.98 3.28
N GLU A 61 22.68 -21.96 3.95
CA GLU A 61 22.16 -21.47 5.22
C GLU A 61 20.75 -20.89 5.07
N GLN A 62 20.45 -20.18 3.98
CA GLN A 62 19.10 -19.69 3.67
C GLN A 62 18.12 -20.85 3.48
N GLN A 63 18.50 -21.87 2.72
CA GLN A 63 17.65 -23.06 2.52
C GLN A 63 17.41 -23.80 3.84
N TRP A 64 18.45 -23.94 4.66
CA TRP A 64 18.34 -24.55 5.98
C TRP A 64 17.44 -23.74 6.92
N ALA A 65 17.56 -22.41 6.93
CA ALA A 65 16.70 -21.54 7.71
C ALA A 65 15.22 -21.67 7.32
N VAL A 66 14.90 -21.80 6.02
CA VAL A 66 13.52 -22.03 5.56
C VAL A 66 13.00 -23.41 6.00
N ALA A 67 13.84 -24.44 5.96
CA ALA A 67 13.47 -25.78 6.42
C ALA A 67 13.17 -25.80 7.93
N VAL A 68 14.06 -25.23 8.74
CA VAL A 68 13.86 -25.12 10.20
C VAL A 68 12.63 -24.28 10.53
N LEU A 69 12.37 -23.20 9.79
CA LEU A 69 11.15 -22.40 9.97
C LEU A 69 9.89 -23.22 9.66
N ALA A 70 9.91 -24.04 8.59
CA ALA A 70 8.80 -24.92 8.26
C ALA A 70 8.51 -25.91 9.40
N ASP A 71 9.53 -26.51 9.99
CA ASP A 71 9.38 -27.45 11.12
C ASP A 71 8.82 -26.76 12.37
N LEU A 72 9.30 -25.56 12.70
CA LEU A 72 8.77 -24.76 13.80
C LEU A 72 7.29 -24.42 13.62
N LEU A 73 6.91 -23.98 12.41
CA LEU A 73 5.53 -23.63 12.07
C LEU A 73 4.63 -24.88 12.06
N ALA A 74 5.14 -26.03 11.62
CA ALA A 74 4.43 -27.30 11.69
C ALA A 74 4.16 -27.72 13.14
N GLY A 75 5.15 -27.53 14.03
CA GLY A 75 5.02 -27.81 15.46
C GLY A 75 3.91 -27.03 16.16
N VAL A 76 3.56 -25.83 15.67
CA VAL A 76 2.45 -25.01 16.17
C VAL A 76 1.19 -25.05 15.28
N GLY A 77 1.13 -25.99 14.33
CA GLY A 77 -0.06 -26.23 13.51
C GLY A 77 -0.36 -25.15 12.46
N ARG A 78 0.63 -24.34 12.05
CA ARG A 78 0.44 -23.25 11.07
C ARG A 78 0.58 -23.74 9.63
N VAL A 79 -0.36 -24.57 9.20
CA VAL A 79 -0.35 -25.28 7.91
C VAL A 79 -0.10 -24.35 6.70
N ARG A 80 -0.79 -23.20 6.63
CA ARG A 80 -0.65 -22.27 5.50
C ARG A 80 0.71 -21.57 5.47
N ALA A 81 1.28 -21.29 6.65
CA ALA A 81 2.61 -20.71 6.78
C ALA A 81 3.70 -21.74 6.40
N VAL A 82 3.53 -23.01 6.79
CA VAL A 82 4.40 -24.12 6.33
C VAL A 82 4.39 -24.21 4.80
N ALA A 83 3.20 -24.12 4.20
CA ALA A 83 3.05 -24.18 2.75
C ALA A 83 3.83 -23.08 2.02
N VAL A 84 3.99 -21.88 2.63
CA VAL A 84 4.86 -20.83 2.08
C VAL A 84 6.30 -21.31 2.04
N CYS A 85 6.84 -21.82 3.16
CA CYS A 85 8.22 -22.27 3.26
C CYS A 85 8.54 -23.38 2.24
N THR A 86 7.62 -24.31 2.01
CA THR A 86 7.81 -25.44 1.08
C THR A 86 7.36 -25.14 -0.35
N SER A 87 6.88 -23.94 -0.65
CA SER A 87 6.33 -23.62 -1.98
C SER A 87 7.40 -23.50 -3.07
N ALA A 88 7.01 -23.87 -4.29
CA ALA A 88 7.82 -23.59 -5.48
C ALA A 88 8.08 -22.07 -5.65
N THR A 89 7.15 -21.22 -5.23
CA THR A 89 7.30 -19.76 -5.22
C THR A 89 8.49 -19.33 -4.37
N THR A 90 8.59 -19.82 -3.13
CA THR A 90 9.72 -19.51 -2.24
C THR A 90 11.05 -19.95 -2.85
N ALA A 91 11.13 -21.17 -3.39
CA ALA A 91 12.33 -21.65 -4.06
C ALA A 91 12.71 -20.78 -5.27
N GLN A 92 11.73 -20.36 -6.08
CA GLN A 92 11.96 -19.48 -7.25
C GLN A 92 12.43 -18.08 -6.85
N VAL A 93 11.86 -17.50 -5.80
CA VAL A 93 12.27 -16.17 -5.31
C VAL A 93 13.70 -16.22 -4.77
N LEU A 94 14.04 -17.21 -3.94
CA LEU A 94 15.40 -17.38 -3.43
C LEU A 94 16.40 -17.59 -4.56
N ALA A 95 16.08 -18.44 -5.55
CA ALA A 95 16.92 -18.62 -6.74
C ALA A 95 17.07 -17.34 -7.58
N ALA A 96 16.07 -16.45 -7.60
CA ALA A 96 16.16 -15.16 -8.28
C ALA A 96 17.14 -14.22 -7.58
N TRP A 97 17.15 -14.16 -6.25
CA TRP A 97 18.12 -13.39 -5.47
C TRP A 97 19.57 -13.82 -5.72
N GLN A 98 19.80 -15.12 -5.96
CA GLN A 98 21.13 -15.65 -6.29
C GLN A 98 21.63 -15.21 -7.68
N ARG A 99 20.73 -14.81 -8.59
CA ARG A 99 21.11 -14.33 -9.93
C ARG A 99 21.46 -12.85 -9.92
N SER A 100 20.64 -12.03 -9.27
CA SER A 100 20.89 -10.60 -9.06
C SER A 100 19.88 -9.99 -8.10
N GLU A 101 20.20 -8.83 -7.51
CA GLU A 101 19.25 -8.06 -6.69
C GLU A 101 17.99 -7.68 -7.50
N GLU A 102 18.16 -7.24 -8.75
CA GLU A 102 17.04 -6.86 -9.62
C GLU A 102 16.09 -8.04 -9.87
N ALA A 103 16.64 -9.22 -10.17
CA ALA A 103 15.85 -10.44 -10.35
C ALA A 103 15.14 -10.84 -9.05
N GLY A 104 15.82 -10.72 -7.91
CA GLY A 104 15.25 -10.93 -6.58
C GLY A 104 14.06 -10.02 -6.29
N PHE A 105 14.21 -8.70 -6.48
CA PHE A 105 13.12 -7.74 -6.30
C PHE A 105 11.95 -7.96 -7.26
N ALA A 106 12.23 -8.30 -8.53
CA ALA A 106 11.18 -8.61 -9.49
C ALA A 106 10.38 -9.87 -9.09
N ALA A 107 11.07 -10.94 -8.67
CA ALA A 107 10.43 -12.17 -8.23
C ALA A 107 9.63 -11.96 -6.93
N TYR A 108 10.19 -11.23 -5.95
CA TYR A 108 9.51 -10.87 -4.72
C TYR A 108 8.22 -10.08 -4.97
N ARG A 109 8.29 -8.99 -5.76
CA ARG A 109 7.09 -8.17 -6.06
C ARG A 109 6.02 -8.99 -6.77
N LYS A 110 6.41 -9.86 -7.71
CA LYS A 110 5.49 -10.76 -8.39
C LYS A 110 4.82 -11.74 -7.42
N ALA A 111 5.60 -12.37 -6.52
CA ALA A 111 5.07 -13.29 -5.51
C ALA A 111 4.14 -12.57 -4.52
N ALA A 112 4.54 -11.42 -4.00
CA ALA A 112 3.73 -10.61 -3.07
C ALA A 112 2.42 -10.09 -3.69
N ALA A 113 2.42 -9.77 -4.99
CA ALA A 113 1.20 -9.39 -5.71
C ALA A 113 0.24 -10.58 -5.94
N ALA A 114 0.80 -11.79 -6.09
CA ALA A 114 0.03 -13.03 -6.27
C ALA A 114 -0.45 -13.64 -4.95
N SER A 115 0.10 -13.22 -3.81
CA SER A 115 -0.26 -13.75 -2.50
C SER A 115 -1.77 -13.61 -2.22
N PRO A 116 -2.44 -14.67 -1.73
CA PRO A 116 -3.86 -14.63 -1.42
C PRO A 116 -4.17 -13.71 -0.23
N THR A 117 -3.20 -13.54 0.68
CA THR A 117 -3.30 -12.68 1.88
C THR A 117 -2.91 -11.24 1.61
N SER A 118 -2.39 -10.91 0.43
CA SER A 118 -2.06 -9.53 0.05
C SER A 118 -3.33 -8.70 -0.20
N PRO A 119 -3.54 -7.58 0.51
CA PRO A 119 -4.66 -6.67 0.30
C PRO A 119 -4.72 -6.14 -1.13
N PRO A 120 -5.78 -6.42 -1.91
CA PRO A 120 -5.98 -5.73 -3.18
C PRO A 120 -6.34 -4.25 -2.96
N ASP A 121 -6.09 -3.44 -3.98
CA ASP A 121 -6.66 -2.10 -4.07
C ASP A 121 -8.19 -2.16 -4.25
N VAL A 122 -8.86 -1.17 -3.67
CA VAL A 122 -10.31 -0.94 -3.80
C VAL A 122 -10.56 0.51 -4.24
N ALA A 123 -11.80 0.83 -4.62
CA ALA A 123 -12.13 2.16 -5.16
C ALA A 123 -11.79 3.31 -4.19
N GLU A 124 -11.89 3.04 -2.89
CA GLU A 124 -11.66 4.02 -1.83
C GLU A 124 -10.20 4.21 -1.46
N LEU A 125 -9.34 3.22 -1.76
CA LEU A 125 -7.95 3.17 -1.33
C LEU A 125 -7.07 2.32 -2.25
N SER A 126 -6.02 2.95 -2.76
CA SER A 126 -4.84 2.27 -3.31
C SER A 126 -3.70 2.28 -2.28
N TRP A 127 -3.06 1.13 -2.08
CA TRP A 127 -1.93 0.97 -1.16
C TRP A 127 -0.68 1.68 -1.69
N GLY A 128 -0.02 2.46 -0.82
CA GLY A 128 1.22 3.16 -1.16
C GLY A 128 2.44 2.25 -1.11
N GLU A 129 3.48 2.58 -1.89
CA GLU A 129 4.77 1.90 -1.79
C GLU A 129 5.50 2.26 -0.49
N VAL A 130 5.32 3.51 -0.03
CA VAL A 130 5.77 4.00 1.27
C VAL A 130 4.55 4.33 2.10
N MET A 131 4.40 3.61 3.21
CA MET A 131 3.24 3.71 4.09
C MET A 131 3.62 4.46 5.36
N GLY A 132 2.70 5.30 5.84
CA GLY A 132 2.74 5.75 7.22
C GLY A 132 2.34 4.65 8.19
N ILE A 133 2.33 4.97 9.48
CA ILE A 133 2.04 4.04 10.57
C ILE A 133 0.61 3.50 10.47
N GLN A 134 -0.38 4.35 10.23
CA GLN A 134 -1.79 3.96 10.14
C GLN A 134 -2.04 3.08 8.92
N GLU A 135 -1.46 3.43 7.77
CA GLU A 135 -1.58 2.60 6.57
C GLU A 135 -0.90 1.23 6.73
N ALA A 136 0.31 1.20 7.28
CA ALA A 136 1.01 -0.06 7.56
C ALA A 136 0.23 -0.94 8.56
N LEU A 137 -0.33 -0.33 9.61
CA LEU A 137 -1.17 -1.02 10.58
C LEU A 137 -2.46 -1.59 9.94
N ALA A 138 -3.12 -0.80 9.08
CA ALA A 138 -4.32 -1.24 8.37
C ALA A 138 -3.99 -2.41 7.45
N ARG A 139 -2.89 -2.32 6.69
CA ARG A 139 -2.43 -3.40 5.80
C ARG A 139 -2.16 -4.68 6.58
N ALA A 140 -1.36 -4.62 7.65
CA ALA A 140 -0.98 -5.79 8.43
C ALA A 140 -2.18 -6.49 9.08
N ASN A 141 -3.17 -5.72 9.57
CA ASN A 141 -4.39 -6.30 10.11
C ASN A 141 -5.27 -6.92 9.03
N LEU A 142 -5.32 -6.31 7.84
CA LEU A 142 -6.09 -6.86 6.73
C LEU A 142 -5.45 -8.13 6.16
N GLU A 143 -4.13 -8.21 6.10
CA GLU A 143 -3.39 -9.44 5.77
C GLU A 143 -3.80 -10.60 6.68
N ARG A 144 -3.87 -10.35 8.01
CA ARG A 144 -4.37 -11.34 8.99
C ARG A 144 -5.85 -11.67 8.79
N ARG A 145 -6.70 -10.69 8.51
CA ARG A 145 -8.13 -10.93 8.28
C ARG A 145 -8.38 -11.77 7.01
N LEU A 146 -7.57 -11.55 5.98
CA LEU A 146 -7.61 -12.35 4.73
C LEU A 146 -7.13 -13.78 4.97
N GLU A 147 -6.06 -13.96 5.75
CA GLU A 147 -5.60 -15.28 6.20
C GLU A 147 -6.72 -16.01 6.95
N GLN A 148 -7.33 -15.35 7.93
CA GLN A 148 -8.45 -15.90 8.69
C GLN A 148 -9.63 -16.30 7.80
N ALA A 149 -10.00 -15.46 6.82
CA ALA A 149 -11.09 -15.77 5.89
C ALA A 149 -10.80 -17.01 5.01
N LEU A 150 -9.54 -17.24 4.65
CA LEU A 150 -9.12 -18.44 3.93
C LEU A 150 -9.17 -19.69 4.82
N ASP A 151 -8.87 -19.55 6.11
CA ASP A 151 -8.90 -20.64 7.08
C ASP A 151 -10.34 -21.00 7.50
N GLU A 152 -11.23 -20.01 7.59
CA GLU A 152 -12.67 -20.19 7.84
C GLU A 152 -13.42 -20.74 6.61
N GLY A 153 -12.81 -20.69 5.42
CA GLY A 153 -13.45 -21.09 4.16
C GLY A 153 -14.37 -20.02 3.56
N ASP A 154 -14.42 -18.82 4.15
CA ASP A 154 -15.14 -17.65 3.60
C ASP A 154 -14.55 -17.22 2.24
N LEU A 155 -13.26 -17.48 2.01
CA LEU A 155 -12.57 -17.33 0.74
C LEU A 155 -12.08 -18.70 0.26
N ASP A 156 -12.69 -19.23 -0.80
CA ASP A 156 -12.24 -20.46 -1.46
C ASP A 156 -11.16 -20.12 -2.51
N PRO A 157 -9.86 -20.39 -2.28
CA PRO A 157 -8.77 -19.95 -3.17
C PRO A 157 -8.90 -20.42 -4.64
N ASP A 158 -9.64 -21.49 -4.90
CA ASP A 158 -9.81 -22.05 -6.24
C ASP A 158 -11.06 -21.51 -6.96
N ALA A 159 -11.93 -20.78 -6.24
CA ALA A 159 -13.12 -20.20 -6.83
C ALA A 159 -12.78 -19.01 -7.74
N ARG A 160 -13.36 -19.00 -8.95
CA ARG A 160 -13.24 -17.88 -9.90
C ARG A 160 -13.73 -16.54 -9.33
N THR A 161 -14.56 -16.56 -8.30
CA THR A 161 -15.13 -15.38 -7.64
C THR A 161 -14.21 -14.77 -6.57
N VAL A 162 -13.11 -15.43 -6.19
CA VAL A 162 -12.20 -14.96 -5.13
C VAL A 162 -11.74 -13.53 -5.31
N PRO A 163 -11.27 -13.09 -6.49
CA PRO A 163 -10.77 -11.72 -6.61
C PRO A 163 -11.84 -10.69 -6.25
N ALA A 164 -13.10 -10.95 -6.61
CA ALA A 164 -14.22 -10.07 -6.27
C ALA A 164 -14.63 -10.20 -4.80
N ALA A 165 -14.67 -11.41 -4.24
CA ALA A 165 -14.96 -11.65 -2.83
C ALA A 165 -13.92 -10.97 -1.92
N ARG A 166 -12.64 -11.10 -2.26
CA ARG A 166 -11.52 -10.46 -1.57
C ARG A 166 -11.65 -8.94 -1.58
N ARG A 167 -11.91 -8.32 -2.73
CA ARG A 167 -12.14 -6.86 -2.82
C ARG A 167 -13.33 -6.41 -1.95
N ARG A 168 -14.44 -7.15 -1.96
CA ARG A 168 -15.60 -6.84 -1.10
C ARG A 168 -15.26 -6.92 0.38
N LEU A 169 -14.54 -7.95 0.80
CA LEU A 169 -14.08 -8.11 2.18
C LEU A 169 -13.18 -6.95 2.60
N VAL A 170 -12.19 -6.60 1.76
CA VAL A 170 -11.29 -5.45 2.00
C VAL A 170 -12.07 -4.15 2.12
N GLN A 171 -12.96 -3.86 1.16
CA GLN A 171 -13.78 -2.65 1.15
C GLN A 171 -14.65 -2.55 2.41
N HIS A 172 -15.33 -3.64 2.77
CA HIS A 172 -16.16 -3.69 3.97
C HIS A 172 -15.33 -3.47 5.24
N TRP A 173 -14.19 -4.14 5.37
CA TRP A 173 -13.33 -4.01 6.56
C TRP A 173 -12.77 -2.61 6.71
N LEU A 174 -12.34 -1.97 5.61
CA LEU A 174 -11.81 -0.61 5.59
C LEU A 174 -12.84 0.46 5.96
N THR A 175 -14.11 0.23 5.65
CA THR A 175 -15.22 1.18 5.87
C THR A 175 -15.98 0.92 7.17
N THR A 176 -15.72 -0.19 7.84
CA THR A 176 -16.36 -0.57 9.10
C THR A 176 -15.47 -0.20 10.29
N ALA A 177 -16.09 0.23 11.39
CA ALA A 177 -15.40 0.52 12.64
C ALA A 177 -14.59 -0.69 13.14
N GLN A 178 -13.31 -0.48 13.45
CA GLN A 178 -12.43 -1.52 13.96
C GLN A 178 -11.89 -1.17 15.36
N PRO A 179 -11.84 -2.13 16.31
CA PRO A 179 -11.30 -1.90 17.64
C PRO A 179 -9.86 -1.38 17.63
N VAL A 180 -9.01 -1.91 16.74
CA VAL A 180 -7.60 -1.50 16.61
C VAL A 180 -7.42 -0.04 16.18
N PHE A 181 -8.47 0.57 15.61
CA PHE A 181 -8.52 2.00 15.26
C PHE A 181 -9.39 2.83 16.22
N GLY A 182 -9.61 2.34 17.45
CA GLY A 182 -10.41 3.01 18.47
C GLY A 182 -11.89 3.10 18.10
N GLY A 183 -12.42 2.08 17.41
CA GLY A 183 -13.82 2.06 16.95
C GLY A 183 -14.08 2.95 15.73
N ARG A 184 -13.04 3.39 15.02
CA ARG A 184 -13.17 4.14 13.76
C ARG A 184 -12.90 3.23 12.55
N ALA A 185 -13.38 3.67 11.39
CA ALA A 185 -13.08 3.00 10.12
C ALA A 185 -11.58 3.17 9.80
N PRO A 186 -10.84 2.09 9.47
CA PRO A 186 -9.43 2.15 9.09
C PRO A 186 -9.16 3.14 7.95
N LEU A 187 -10.08 3.25 6.98
CA LEU A 187 -9.98 4.18 5.87
C LEU A 187 -9.84 5.64 6.32
N GLU A 188 -10.55 6.04 7.39
CA GLU A 188 -10.47 7.41 7.92
C GLU A 188 -9.13 7.68 8.59
N ALA A 189 -8.56 6.68 9.28
CA ALA A 189 -7.23 6.78 9.89
C ALA A 189 -6.14 6.93 8.81
N VAL A 190 -6.20 6.11 7.76
CA VAL A 190 -5.26 6.18 6.63
C VAL A 190 -5.39 7.52 5.89
N ARG A 191 -6.61 7.98 5.64
CA ARG A 191 -6.84 9.29 4.99
C ARG A 191 -6.33 10.45 5.85
N SER A 192 -6.52 10.41 7.17
CA SER A 192 -5.98 11.43 8.08
C SER A 192 -4.47 11.48 8.02
N GLU A 193 -3.81 10.34 8.18
CA GLU A 193 -2.35 10.24 8.11
C GLU A 193 -1.82 10.74 6.78
N ARG A 194 -2.41 10.33 5.65
CA ARG A 194 -1.98 10.79 4.32
C ARG A 194 -2.15 12.29 4.15
N ARG A 195 -3.23 12.90 4.65
CA ARG A 195 -3.43 14.36 4.63
C ARG A 195 -2.35 15.07 5.46
N GLU A 196 -2.06 14.55 6.65
CA GLU A 196 -1.04 15.11 7.55
C GLU A 196 0.36 15.02 6.95
N LEU A 197 0.75 13.86 6.39
CA LEU A 197 2.02 13.67 5.69
C LEU A 197 2.14 14.59 4.47
N TRP A 198 1.05 14.71 3.69
CA TRP A 198 1.01 15.61 2.54
C TRP A 198 1.18 17.08 2.93
N ALA A 199 0.54 17.51 4.02
CA ALA A 199 0.65 18.87 4.54
C ALA A 199 2.00 19.16 5.20
N ALA A 200 2.63 18.15 5.81
CA ALA A 200 3.94 18.24 6.42
C ALA A 200 5.11 18.15 5.41
N ALA A 201 4.82 17.86 4.14
CA ALA A 201 5.86 17.78 3.12
C ALA A 201 6.47 19.17 2.81
N PRO A 202 7.80 19.26 2.59
CA PRO A 202 8.47 20.51 2.23
C PRO A 202 7.89 21.19 0.98
N PRO A 203 8.16 22.50 0.78
CA PRO A 203 8.91 23.43 1.63
C PRO A 203 8.09 24.05 2.78
N THR A 204 8.71 24.80 3.70
CA THR A 204 8.08 25.32 4.94
C THR A 204 6.89 26.23 4.70
N GLU A 205 6.96 27.06 3.67
CA GLU A 205 5.90 28.00 3.28
C GLU A 205 4.62 27.24 2.90
N ARG A 206 4.78 26.13 2.16
CA ARG A 206 3.70 25.20 1.84
C ARG A 206 3.13 24.56 3.10
N ARG A 207 3.97 24.15 4.05
CA ARG A 207 3.51 23.56 5.32
C ARG A 207 2.62 24.51 6.12
N VAL A 208 2.99 25.78 6.24
CA VAL A 208 2.19 26.79 6.96
C VAL A 208 0.83 26.99 6.30
N LEU A 209 0.79 27.13 4.97
CA LEU A 209 -0.46 27.26 4.21
C LEU A 209 -1.34 26.02 4.34
N LEU A 210 -0.77 24.83 4.19
CA LEU A 210 -1.52 23.56 4.24
C LEU A 210 -2.01 23.23 5.66
N ALA A 211 -1.24 23.56 6.69
CA ALA A 211 -1.67 23.39 8.08
C ALA A 211 -2.94 24.21 8.39
N ALA A 212 -3.09 25.40 7.81
CA ALA A 212 -4.27 26.24 8.00
C ALA A 212 -5.55 25.65 7.39
N VAL A 213 -5.44 24.87 6.30
CA VAL A 213 -6.59 24.29 5.59
C VAL A 213 -6.85 22.82 5.96
N LEU A 214 -5.92 22.15 6.64
CA LEU A 214 -6.03 20.73 6.97
C LEU A 214 -7.31 20.37 7.75
N PRO A 215 -7.78 21.16 8.75
CA PRO A 215 -9.05 20.89 9.41
C PRO A 215 -10.25 20.94 8.45
N ALA A 216 -10.23 21.84 7.47
CA ALA A 216 -11.29 21.95 6.46
C ALA A 216 -11.28 20.75 5.50
N LEU A 217 -10.11 20.19 5.20
CA LEU A 217 -9.96 18.98 4.38
C LEU A 217 -10.36 17.69 5.10
N ALA A 218 -10.45 17.72 6.43
CA ALA A 218 -10.90 16.58 7.23
C ALA A 218 -12.42 16.38 7.15
N VAL A 219 -13.18 17.44 6.86
CA VAL A 219 -14.63 17.38 6.66
C VAL A 219 -14.88 17.18 5.17
N SER A 220 -15.56 16.09 4.81
CA SER A 220 -16.05 15.94 3.43
C SER A 220 -17.04 17.08 3.16
N SER A 221 -16.63 18.01 2.30
CA SER A 221 -17.54 19.02 1.76
C SER A 221 -17.99 18.57 0.38
N ALA A 222 -19.28 18.69 0.10
CA ALA A 222 -19.73 18.71 -1.28
C ALA A 222 -19.02 19.89 -1.95
N ALA A 223 -18.27 19.62 -3.03
CA ALA A 223 -17.68 20.69 -3.81
C ALA A 223 -18.82 21.64 -4.20
N PRO A 224 -18.77 22.93 -3.82
CA PRO A 224 -19.78 23.86 -4.25
C PRO A 224 -19.78 23.88 -5.77
N VAL A 225 -20.96 23.72 -6.37
CA VAL A 225 -21.14 23.93 -7.80
C VAL A 225 -20.70 25.39 -8.06
N ASP A 226 -19.75 25.58 -8.96
CA ASP A 226 -19.22 26.88 -9.42
C ASP A 226 -18.12 27.60 -8.60
N THR A 227 -17.56 27.06 -7.51
CA THR A 227 -16.44 27.74 -6.80
C THR A 227 -15.04 27.41 -7.33
N ALA A 228 -14.92 26.45 -8.25
CA ALA A 228 -13.64 26.02 -8.80
C ALA A 228 -13.31 26.66 -10.15
N GLU A 229 -14.04 27.68 -10.60
CA GLU A 229 -13.84 28.32 -11.91
C GLU A 229 -12.41 28.88 -12.10
N PRO A 230 -11.80 29.58 -11.11
CA PRO A 230 -10.37 29.91 -11.14
C PRO A 230 -9.43 28.73 -11.38
N LEU A 231 -9.70 27.61 -10.70
CA LEU A 231 -8.92 26.39 -10.80
C LEU A 231 -9.13 25.70 -12.13
N ARG A 232 -10.36 25.67 -12.63
CA ARG A 232 -10.71 25.13 -13.94
C ARG A 232 -10.04 25.94 -15.05
N TRP A 233 -10.13 27.26 -14.99
CA TRP A 233 -9.45 28.15 -15.92
C TRP A 233 -7.93 27.94 -15.89
N LEU A 234 -7.33 27.88 -14.69
CA LEU A 234 -5.89 27.65 -14.55
C LEU A 234 -5.48 26.30 -15.18
N LEU A 235 -6.24 25.24 -14.95
CA LEU A 235 -5.99 23.91 -15.54
C LEU A 235 -6.16 23.93 -17.07
N GLU A 236 -7.17 24.64 -17.59
CA GLU A 236 -7.37 24.84 -19.03
C GLU A 236 -6.22 25.62 -19.68
N GLN A 237 -5.68 26.65 -19.00
CA GLN A 237 -4.53 27.40 -19.50
C GLN A 237 -3.22 26.59 -19.44
N ILE A 238 -3.09 25.66 -18.49
CA ILE A 238 -1.96 24.73 -18.45
C ILE A 238 -2.05 23.74 -19.63
N GLY A 239 -3.26 23.26 -19.96
CA GLY A 239 -3.51 22.39 -21.10
C GLY A 239 -2.51 21.23 -21.20
N ASP A 240 -1.90 21.06 -22.36
CA ASP A 240 -0.87 20.03 -22.61
C ASP A 240 0.56 20.45 -22.19
N GLY A 241 0.73 21.67 -21.67
CA GLY A 241 2.02 22.11 -21.15
C GLY A 241 2.13 23.62 -20.96
N VAL A 242 2.77 24.01 -19.86
CA VAL A 242 3.21 25.38 -19.61
C VAL A 242 4.70 25.40 -19.31
N THR A 243 5.41 26.42 -19.81
CA THR A 243 6.81 26.60 -19.46
C THR A 243 6.92 27.08 -18.01
N LEU A 244 7.50 26.25 -17.15
CA LEU A 244 7.80 26.62 -15.78
C LEU A 244 8.89 27.69 -15.75
N THR A 245 8.89 28.50 -14.70
CA THR A 245 10.01 29.38 -14.36
C THR A 245 11.29 28.56 -14.14
N GLN A 246 12.46 29.21 -14.18
CA GLN A 246 13.75 28.56 -13.95
C GLN A 246 13.84 27.81 -12.60
N ALA A 247 13.02 28.21 -11.62
CA ALA A 247 12.92 27.58 -10.31
C ALA A 247 11.82 26.50 -10.21
N GLY A 248 11.17 26.13 -11.32
CA GLY A 248 10.15 25.07 -11.36
C GLY A 248 8.73 25.49 -10.95
N TYR A 249 8.48 26.79 -10.74
CA TYR A 249 7.14 27.30 -10.44
C TYR A 249 6.36 27.67 -11.69
N LEU A 250 5.02 27.67 -11.59
CA LEU A 250 4.16 28.28 -12.61
C LEU A 250 4.49 29.78 -12.76
N PRO A 251 4.39 30.35 -13.97
CA PRO A 251 4.55 31.79 -14.17
C PRO A 251 3.62 32.58 -13.26
N ARG A 252 4.15 33.59 -12.56
CA ARG A 252 3.37 34.40 -11.59
C ARG A 252 2.18 35.10 -12.26
N GLU A 253 2.36 35.58 -13.48
CA GLU A 253 1.33 36.18 -14.33
C GLU A 253 0.12 35.25 -14.49
N LEU A 254 0.39 33.96 -14.76
CA LEU A 254 -0.63 32.95 -14.98
C LEU A 254 -1.40 32.65 -13.70
N VAL A 255 -0.70 32.50 -12.58
CA VAL A 255 -1.34 32.26 -11.28
C VAL A 255 -2.17 33.48 -10.86
N ALA A 256 -1.65 34.69 -11.05
CA ALA A 256 -2.37 35.93 -10.73
C ALA A 256 -3.65 36.09 -11.56
N ALA A 257 -3.61 35.73 -12.85
CA ALA A 257 -4.77 35.77 -13.73
C ALA A 257 -5.91 34.85 -13.28
N ALA A 258 -5.58 33.68 -12.71
CA ALA A 258 -6.58 32.75 -12.19
C ALA A 258 -7.37 33.30 -10.99
N PHE A 259 -6.71 34.09 -10.13
CA PHE A 259 -7.31 34.63 -8.90
C PHE A 259 -7.72 36.11 -9.01
N CYS A 260 -7.54 36.73 -10.18
CA CYS A 260 -8.11 38.04 -10.44
C CYS A 260 -9.64 37.88 -10.51
N PRO A 261 -10.44 38.67 -9.78
CA PRO A 261 -11.89 38.61 -9.89
C PRO A 261 -12.26 38.91 -11.34
N LEU A 262 -12.68 37.86 -12.07
CA LEU A 262 -13.21 37.96 -13.43
C LEU A 262 -14.26 39.08 -13.44
N PRO A 263 -14.03 40.21 -14.14
CA PRO A 263 -15.15 41.02 -14.55
C PRO A 263 -15.99 40.11 -15.46
N ALA A 264 -17.26 40.00 -15.14
CA ALA A 264 -18.25 39.21 -15.86
C ALA A 264 -18.00 39.16 -17.37
N LEU A 265 -18.07 37.96 -17.95
CA LEU A 265 -18.53 37.67 -19.30
C LEU A 265 -18.25 38.77 -20.34
N VAL A 266 -17.21 38.60 -21.14
CA VAL A 266 -17.24 39.14 -22.51
C VAL A 266 -17.49 37.95 -23.45
N PRO A 267 -18.69 37.82 -24.03
CA PRO A 267 -18.89 36.93 -25.16
C PRO A 267 -18.21 37.57 -26.37
N ASP A 268 -17.48 36.81 -27.17
CA ASP A 268 -17.90 36.50 -28.54
C ASP A 268 -16.85 35.59 -29.23
N ARG A 269 -17.27 34.39 -29.60
CA ARG A 269 -16.61 33.60 -30.64
C ARG A 269 -17.66 33.21 -31.65
N GLN A 270 -18.17 34.18 -32.41
CA GLN A 270 -18.68 33.91 -33.75
C GLN A 270 -18.13 34.93 -34.73
N GLY A 271 -16.99 34.56 -35.33
CA GLY A 271 -16.65 35.04 -36.66
C GLY A 271 -17.62 34.44 -37.66
N THR A 272 -18.47 35.29 -38.25
CA THR A 272 -19.01 35.03 -39.59
C THR A 272 -19.11 36.36 -40.33
N ALA A 273 -18.05 36.65 -41.09
CA ALA A 273 -18.15 37.54 -42.23
C ALA A 273 -18.98 36.85 -43.30
N LEU A 274 -20.19 37.33 -43.55
CA LEU A 274 -20.88 37.14 -44.81
C LEU A 274 -21.28 38.51 -45.34
N GLY A 275 -20.73 38.84 -46.50
CA GLY A 275 -20.86 40.13 -47.15
C GLY A 275 -22.29 40.46 -47.57
N GLY A 276 -22.61 41.75 -47.49
CA GLY A 276 -23.73 42.37 -48.17
C GLY A 276 -23.22 43.61 -48.89
N GLY A 277 -23.24 43.60 -50.23
CA GLY A 277 -22.87 44.72 -51.08
C GLY A 277 -23.84 45.92 -50.97
N PRO A 278 -23.52 47.04 -51.65
CA PRO A 278 -24.21 48.30 -51.44
C PRO A 278 -25.58 48.34 -52.16
N LEU A 279 -26.54 49.03 -51.52
CA LEU A 279 -27.87 49.36 -52.03
C LEU A 279 -27.80 50.38 -53.20
N PRO A 280 -28.71 50.33 -54.20
CA PRO A 280 -28.91 51.43 -55.13
C PRO A 280 -30.00 52.40 -54.63
N ALA A 281 -29.80 53.69 -54.85
CA ALA A 281 -30.87 54.69 -54.88
C ALA A 281 -30.47 55.83 -55.82
N GLY A 282 -31.30 56.11 -56.83
CA GLY A 282 -31.21 57.30 -57.69
C GLY A 282 -30.58 57.07 -59.05
#